data_AF-A0AAD4UXV0-F1
#
_entry.id   AF-A0AAD4UXV0-F1
#
_cell.length_a   1.000
_cell.length_b   1.000
_cell.length_c   1.000
_cell.angle_alpha   90.00
_cell.angle_beta   90.00
_cell.angle_gamma   90.00
#
_symmetry.space_group_name_H-M   'P 1'
#
loop_
_entity.id
_entity.type
_entity.pdbx_description
1 polymer ?
#
loop_
_entity_poly.entity_id
_entity_poly.type
_entity_poly.pdbx_seq_one_letter_code
_entity_poly.pdbx_strand_id
1 'polypeptide(L)'
;MITLQKTNVSEENANIRDHHRRLLAAKYELRRNLYKALCKDPSLPSDLREENRFKLFKLPRNSSFIWLGHGLMGFSVGAVYETFRMSRIVFRTLASKGMLNGIKKASW
;
A
#
# COMPACT_ATOMS: atom_id res chain seq x y z
N MET A 1 6.86 -17.97 -26.89
CA MET A 1 7.96 -17.63 -25.97
C MET A 1 7.64 -16.32 -25.26
N ILE A 2 7.35 -16.35 -23.97
CA ILE A 2 7.18 -15.12 -23.17
C ILE A 2 8.58 -14.66 -22.77
N THR A 3 9.08 -13.61 -23.40
CA THR A 3 10.35 -12.98 -23.03
C THR A 3 10.26 -12.44 -21.61
N LEU A 4 10.96 -13.08 -20.67
CA LEU A 4 11.19 -12.55 -19.33
C LEU A 4 12.14 -11.35 -19.47
N GLN A 5 11.58 -10.14 -19.41
CA GLN A 5 12.39 -8.94 -19.20
C GLN A 5 13.03 -9.03 -17.82
N LYS A 6 14.37 -8.96 -17.76
CA LYS A 6 15.11 -8.89 -16.50
C LYS A 6 14.79 -7.54 -15.84
N THR A 7 14.19 -7.58 -14.65
CA THR A 7 13.96 -6.39 -13.81
C THR A 7 15.30 -5.85 -13.28
N ASN A 8 15.42 -4.53 -13.11
CA ASN A 8 16.62 -3.92 -12.54
C ASN A 8 16.69 -4.19 -11.03
N VAL A 9 17.90 -4.41 -10.48
CA VAL A 9 18.15 -4.75 -9.05
C VAL A 9 17.55 -3.73 -8.07
N SER A 10 17.44 -2.46 -8.46
CA SER A 10 16.85 -1.40 -7.63
C SER A 10 15.33 -1.55 -7.45
N GLU A 11 14.63 -2.08 -8.46
CA GLU A 11 13.18 -2.30 -8.45
C GLU A 11 12.82 -3.49 -7.55
N GLU A 12 13.63 -4.55 -7.60
CA GLU A 12 13.52 -5.71 -6.71
C GLU A 12 13.64 -5.30 -5.23
N ASN A 13 14.63 -4.48 -4.91
CA ASN A 13 14.82 -3.93 -3.57
C ASN A 13 13.68 -3.00 -3.11
N ALA A 14 13.02 -2.29 -4.03
CA ALA A 14 11.85 -1.46 -3.70
C ALA A 14 10.62 -2.32 -3.38
N ASN A 15 10.39 -3.37 -4.17
CA ASN A 15 9.27 -4.29 -3.99
C ASN A 15 9.36 -5.05 -2.66
N ILE A 16 10.55 -5.54 -2.33
CA ILE A 16 10.81 -6.23 -1.06
C ILE A 16 10.50 -5.31 0.12
N ARG A 17 10.95 -4.05 0.07
CA ARG A 17 10.68 -3.05 1.12
C ARG A 17 9.19 -2.77 1.28
N ASP A 18 8.44 -2.61 0.18
CA ASP A 18 6.99 -2.40 0.24
C ASP A 18 6.26 -3.63 0.80
N HIS A 19 6.67 -4.83 0.38
CA HIS A 19 6.13 -6.08 0.90
C HIS A 19 6.30 -6.20 2.42
N HIS A 20 7.50 -5.93 2.95
CA HIS A 20 7.73 -5.92 4.39
C HIS A 20 6.87 -4.88 5.13
N ARG A 21 6.62 -3.70 4.53
CA ARG A 21 5.74 -2.70 5.12
C ARG A 21 4.29 -3.19 5.19
N ARG A 22 3.79 -3.87 4.15
CA ARG A 22 2.43 -4.45 4.15
C ARG A 22 2.26 -5.50 5.24
N LEU A 23 3.26 -6.39 5.39
CA LEU A 23 3.25 -7.40 6.45
C LEU A 23 3.25 -6.77 7.84
N LEU A 24 4.07 -5.73 8.04
CA LEU A 24 4.10 -4.98 9.30
C LEU A 24 2.78 -4.23 9.56
N ALA A 25 2.18 -3.63 8.53
CA ALA A 25 0.92 -2.93 8.67
C ALA A 25 -0.21 -3.87 9.09
N ALA A 26 -0.34 -5.03 8.43
CA ALA A 26 -1.30 -6.06 8.81
C ALA A 26 -1.08 -6.57 10.24
N LYS A 27 0.17 -6.77 10.65
CA LYS A 27 0.52 -7.24 12.01
C LYS A 27 0.10 -6.27 13.11
N TYR A 28 0.23 -4.97 12.89
CA TYR A 28 0.02 -3.94 13.93
C TYR A 28 -1.27 -3.12 13.76
N GLU A 29 -2.09 -3.41 12.76
CA GLU A 29 -3.34 -2.71 12.47
C GLU A 29 -4.23 -2.58 13.71
N LEU A 30 -4.60 -3.72 14.31
CA LEU A 30 -5.52 -3.76 15.45
C LEU A 30 -5.00 -2.94 16.64
N ARG A 31 -3.72 -3.13 17.00
CA ARG A 31 -3.08 -2.40 18.11
C ARG A 31 -3.05 -0.90 17.84
N ARG A 32 -2.74 -0.50 16.61
CA ARG A 32 -2.64 0.90 16.22
C ARG A 32 -4.00 1.58 16.22
N ASN A 33 -5.03 0.90 15.74
CA ASN A 33 -6.41 1.40 15.75
C ASN A 33 -6.94 1.55 17.19
N LEU A 34 -6.67 0.57 18.05
CA LEU A 34 -7.03 0.63 19.46
C LEU A 34 -6.38 1.83 20.17
N TYR A 35 -5.06 2.00 20.06
CA TYR A 35 -4.38 3.13 20.70
C TYR A 35 -4.86 4.48 20.13
N LYS A 36 -5.11 4.57 18.82
CA LYS A 36 -5.64 5.79 18.20
C LYS A 36 -7.04 6.14 18.70
N ALA A 37 -7.92 5.15 18.89
CA ALA A 37 -9.25 5.37 19.44
C ALA A 37 -9.16 5.92 20.86
N LEU A 38 -8.41 5.24 21.74
CA LEU A 38 -8.20 5.66 23.13
C LEU A 38 -7.57 7.05 23.25
N CYS A 39 -6.68 7.43 22.33
CA CYS A 39 -6.09 8.78 22.31
C CYS A 39 -7.09 9.88 21.93
N LYS A 40 -8.13 9.55 21.17
CA LYS A 40 -9.12 10.49 20.63
C LYS A 40 -10.33 10.66 21.57
N ASP A 41 -10.61 9.66 22.40
CA ASP A 41 -11.75 9.66 23.30
C ASP A 41 -11.61 10.73 24.41
N PRO A 42 -12.53 11.70 24.50
CA PRO A 42 -12.44 12.79 25.47
C PRO A 42 -12.91 12.39 26.88
N SER A 43 -13.59 11.25 27.01
CA SER A 43 -14.08 10.73 28.30
C SER A 43 -12.98 10.10 29.16
N LEU A 44 -11.84 9.73 28.56
CA LEU A 44 -10.73 9.15 29.30
C LEU A 44 -9.90 10.23 30.03
N PRO A 45 -9.40 9.92 31.24
CA PRO A 45 -8.40 10.72 31.93
C PRO A 45 -7.18 11.05 31.05
N SER A 46 -6.58 12.22 31.28
CA SER A 46 -5.44 12.67 30.46
C SER A 46 -4.27 11.69 30.50
N ASP A 47 -3.96 11.15 31.68
CA ASP A 47 -2.83 10.23 31.88
C ASP A 47 -2.95 8.97 31.02
N LEU A 48 -4.15 8.39 30.94
CA LEU A 48 -4.40 7.21 30.10
C LEU A 48 -4.27 7.55 28.62
N ARG A 49 -4.68 8.74 28.19
CA ARG A 49 -4.48 9.18 26.80
C ARG A 49 -3.01 9.36 26.48
N GLU A 50 -2.24 9.93 27.40
CA GLU A 50 -0.79 10.09 27.25
C GLU A 50 -0.07 8.75 27.20
N GLU A 51 -0.40 7.81 28.09
CA GLU A 51 0.16 6.45 28.07
C GLU A 51 -0.09 5.76 26.72
N ASN A 52 -1.30 5.88 26.18
CA ASN A 52 -1.64 5.33 24.86
C ASN A 52 -0.92 6.04 23.71
N ARG A 53 -0.64 7.35 23.81
CA ARG A 53 0.22 8.07 22.85
C ARG A 53 1.64 7.52 22.89
N PHE A 54 2.22 7.31 24.08
CA PHE A 54 3.54 6.69 24.21
C PHE A 54 3.58 5.29 23.59
N LYS A 55 2.56 4.46 23.85
CA LYS A 55 2.42 3.13 23.21
C LYS A 55 2.31 3.22 21.69
N LEU A 56 1.58 4.21 21.17
CA LEU A 56 1.45 4.46 19.73
C LEU A 56 2.78 4.87 19.08
N PHE A 57 3.59 5.68 19.76
CA PHE A 57 4.92 6.09 19.29
C PHE A 57 5.95 4.97 19.33
N LYS A 58 5.83 4.01 20.26
CA LYS A 58 6.70 2.84 20.36
C LYS A 58 6.54 1.86 19.18
N LEU A 59 5.42 1.92 18.45
CA LEU A 59 5.19 1.08 17.28
C LEU A 59 6.13 1.48 16.12
N PRO A 60 6.58 0.51 15.29
CA PRO A 60 7.44 0.81 14.15
C PRO A 60 6.74 1.73 13.16
N ARG A 61 7.41 2.81 12.73
CA ARG A 61 6.86 3.82 11.80
C ARG A 61 6.28 3.22 10.52
N ASN A 62 6.97 2.21 9.98
CA ASN A 62 6.61 1.48 8.75
C ASN A 62 5.31 0.66 8.86
N SER A 63 4.77 0.48 10.08
CA SER A 63 3.49 -0.24 10.28
C SER A 63 2.25 0.61 10.01
N SER A 64 2.38 1.91 9.77
CA SER A 64 1.22 2.75 9.47
C SER A 64 0.81 2.63 8.00
N PHE A 65 -0.49 2.42 7.76
CA PHE A 65 -1.07 2.32 6.41
C PHE A 65 -0.73 3.48 5.47
N ILE A 66 -0.52 4.68 6.03
CA ILE A 66 -0.12 5.89 5.27
C ILE A 66 1.22 5.69 4.53
N TRP A 67 2.10 4.80 5.01
CA TRP A 67 3.41 4.53 4.38
C TRP A 67 3.36 3.47 3.28
N LEU A 68 2.21 2.84 3.05
CA LEU A 68 2.04 1.84 2.01
C LEU A 68 1.86 2.52 0.66
N GLY A 69 2.57 2.03 -0.36
CA GLY A 69 2.35 2.47 -1.73
C GLY A 69 1.06 1.90 -2.32
N HIS A 70 0.42 2.64 -3.22
CA HIS A 70 -0.79 2.21 -3.93
C HIS A 70 -0.54 1.20 -5.07
N GLY A 71 0.73 0.90 -5.40
CA GLY A 71 1.09 0.02 -6.51
C GLY A 71 0.96 -1.47 -6.20
N LEU A 72 0.76 -2.31 -7.24
CA LEU A 72 1.19 -3.71 -7.17
C LEU A 72 2.72 -3.78 -7.15
N MET A 73 3.25 -4.87 -6.60
CA MET A 73 4.66 -5.26 -6.65
C MET A 73 5.21 -5.05 -8.08
N GLY A 74 6.19 -4.17 -8.26
CA GLY A 74 6.92 -4.00 -9.53
C GLY A 74 6.63 -2.74 -10.35
N PHE A 75 5.72 -1.86 -9.95
CA PHE A 75 5.45 -0.63 -10.72
C PHE A 75 5.94 0.65 -10.04
N SER A 76 6.57 1.52 -10.84
CA SER A 76 6.90 2.89 -10.45
C SER A 76 5.65 3.61 -9.95
N VAL A 77 5.80 4.42 -8.90
CA VAL A 77 4.75 5.06 -8.09
C VAL A 77 3.82 6.00 -8.91
N GLY A 78 4.12 6.24 -10.18
CA GLY A 78 3.35 7.14 -11.05
C GLY A 78 2.17 6.48 -11.76
N ALA A 79 0.96 7.04 -11.52
CA ALA A 79 -0.28 6.79 -12.26
C ALA A 79 -0.69 5.31 -12.34
N VAL A 80 -1.01 4.75 -11.17
CA VAL A 80 -1.65 3.43 -11.02
C VAL A 80 -3.16 3.61 -11.04
N TYR A 81 -3.86 2.81 -11.85
CA TYR A 81 -5.32 2.74 -11.75
C TYR A 81 -5.70 1.96 -10.50
N GLU A 82 -6.43 2.56 -9.56
CA GLU A 82 -6.78 1.92 -8.28
C GLU A 82 -7.61 0.64 -8.46
N THR A 83 -8.53 0.65 -9.43
CA THR A 83 -9.43 -0.48 -9.74
C THR A 83 -8.67 -1.71 -10.22
N PHE A 84 -7.68 -1.53 -11.10
CA PHE A 84 -6.89 -2.62 -11.69
C PHE A 84 -5.58 -2.86 -10.94
N ARG A 85 -5.17 -1.93 -10.08
CA ARG A 85 -3.89 -1.91 -9.36
C ARG A 85 -2.66 -2.05 -10.26
N MET A 86 -2.73 -1.65 -11.53
CA MET A 86 -1.64 -1.72 -12.49
C MET A 86 -1.23 -0.33 -12.99
N SER A 87 0.02 -0.20 -13.45
CA SER A 87 0.47 1.03 -14.13
C SER A 87 -0.30 1.26 -15.42
N ARG A 88 -0.45 2.54 -15.81
CA ARG A 88 -1.10 2.92 -17.08
C ARG A 88 -0.49 2.24 -18.34
N ILE A 89 0.82 1.96 -18.32
CA ILE A 89 1.54 1.37 -19.46
C ILE A 89 1.18 -0.11 -19.62
N VAL A 90 1.18 -0.84 -18.51
CA VAL A 90 0.78 -2.25 -18.49
C VAL A 90 -0.71 -2.39 -18.77
N PHE A 91 -1.53 -1.55 -18.15
CA PHE A 91 -2.96 -1.48 -18.44
C PHE A 91 -3.23 -1.32 -19.94
N ARG A 92 -2.58 -0.33 -20.59
CA ARG A 92 -2.75 -0.10 -22.03
C ARG A 92 -2.27 -1.28 -22.87
N THR A 93 -1.13 -1.88 -22.53
CA THR A 93 -0.60 -3.06 -23.24
C THR A 93 -1.55 -4.26 -23.14
N LEU A 94 -2.11 -4.51 -21.96
CA LEU A 94 -3.05 -5.61 -21.73
C LEU A 94 -4.42 -5.36 -22.38
N ALA A 95 -4.91 -4.12 -22.34
CA ALA A 95 -6.13 -3.71 -23.02
C ALA A 95 -6.02 -3.89 -24.54
N SER A 96 -4.91 -3.44 -25.15
CA SER A 96 -4.67 -3.63 -26.59
C SER A 96 -4.54 -5.11 -26.98
N LYS A 97 -4.04 -5.96 -26.08
CA LYS A 97 -3.97 -7.42 -26.28
C LYS A 97 -5.31 -8.13 -26.05
N GLY A 98 -6.36 -7.44 -25.60
CA GLY A 98 -7.65 -8.05 -25.26
C GLY A 98 -7.62 -8.96 -24.03
N MET A 99 -6.57 -8.85 -23.18
CA MET A 99 -6.44 -9.66 -21.96
C MET A 99 -7.32 -9.15 -20.81
N LEU A 100 -7.80 -7.90 -20.91
CA LEU A 100 -8.71 -7.31 -19.94
C LEU A 100 -10.15 -7.45 -20.40
N ASN A 101 -10.93 -8.16 -19.58
CA ASN A 101 -12.34 -8.42 -19.77
C ASN A 101 -13.18 -7.15 -19.58
N GLY A 102 -14.09 -6.90 -20.53
CA GLY A 102 -15.02 -5.76 -20.48
C GLY A 102 -14.41 -4.40 -20.83
N ILE A 103 -13.13 -4.35 -21.24
CA ILE A 103 -12.45 -3.11 -21.61
C ILE A 103 -12.42 -2.96 -23.12
N LYS A 104 -12.97 -1.85 -23.62
CA LYS A 104 -12.89 -1.44 -25.03
C LYS A 104 -12.43 0.01 -25.11
N LYS A 105 -11.83 0.39 -26.23
CA LYS A 105 -11.57 1.79 -26.54
C LYS A 105 -12.92 2.51 -26.61
N ALA A 106 -13.09 3.54 -25.79
CA ALA A 106 -14.28 4.37 -25.86
C ALA A 106 -14.18 5.30 -27.08
N SER A 107 -15.28 5.44 -27.79
CA SER A 107 -15.49 6.42 -28.85
C SER A 107 -16.82 7.11 -28.55
N TRP A 108 -16.75 8.40 -28.29
CA TRP A 108 -17.88 9.31 -28.19
C TRP A 108 -17.62 10.46 -29.16
#